data_AF-A0A3N5PRB5-F1
#
_entry.id   AF-A0A3N5PRB5-F1
#
_cell.length_a   1.000
_cell.length_b   1.000
_cell.length_c   1.000
_cell.angle_alpha   90.00
_cell.angle_beta   90.00
_cell.angle_gamma   90.00
#
_symmetry.space_group_name_H-M   'P 1'
#
loop_
_entity.id
_entity.type
_entity.pdbx_description
1 polymer ?
#
loop_
_entity_poly.entity_id
_entity_poly.type
_entity_poly.pdbx_seq_one_letter_code
_entity_poly.pdbx_strand_id
1 'polypeptide(L)'
;MAQLPLELALADHASFDTFVVGGNAAAVEHVRHLAHGGADTVWLWGAAGAGKSHLLQAACRAAAEAGRRAMYVPLPAASPAILADLEHVDLLAVDDVHAVAGDLGWEQALFVILNAYLGRSGALLLAAAA
;
A
#
# COMPACT_ATOMS: atom_id res chain seq x y z
N MET A 1 3.24 -22.23 -25.26
CA MET A 1 4.01 -21.99 -24.03
C MET A 1 3.03 -21.49 -22.99
N ALA A 2 2.73 -22.30 -21.97
CA ALA A 2 1.86 -21.90 -20.87
C ALA A 2 2.75 -21.19 -19.84
N GLN A 3 2.40 -19.96 -19.48
CA GLN A 3 3.06 -19.23 -18.40
C GLN A 3 2.58 -19.83 -17.08
N LEU A 4 3.53 -20.34 -16.28
CA LEU A 4 3.26 -20.74 -14.91
C LEU A 4 3.04 -19.46 -14.08
N PRO A 5 1.98 -19.37 -13.27
CA PRO A 5 1.81 -18.23 -12.37
C PRO A 5 3.00 -18.20 -11.42
N LEU A 6 3.74 -17.10 -11.45
CA LEU A 6 4.78 -16.83 -10.48
C LEU A 6 4.07 -16.57 -9.14
N GLU A 7 4.27 -17.46 -8.16
CA GLU A 7 3.89 -17.20 -6.78
C GLU A 7 4.77 -16.06 -6.26
N LEU A 8 4.34 -14.83 -6.50
CA LEU A 8 4.93 -13.64 -5.92
C LEU A 8 4.55 -13.63 -4.43
N ALA A 9 5.19 -14.48 -3.64
CA ALA A 9 5.03 -14.48 -2.19
C ALA A 9 5.52 -13.12 -1.69
N LEU A 10 4.60 -12.32 -1.14
CA LEU A 10 4.94 -11.20 -0.27
C LEU A 10 6.00 -11.69 0.70
N ALA A 11 7.08 -10.93 0.88
CA ALA A 11 8.19 -11.35 1.70
C ALA A 11 7.67 -11.86 3.06
N ASP A 12 7.88 -13.15 3.32
CA ASP A 12 7.14 -13.97 4.30
C ASP A 12 7.21 -13.46 5.76
N HIS A 13 8.04 -12.43 6.00
CA HIS A 13 8.35 -11.86 7.30
C HIS A 13 7.59 -10.58 7.65
N ALA A 14 7.01 -9.86 6.68
CA ALA A 14 6.31 -8.61 6.96
C ALA A 14 4.89 -8.90 7.44
N SER A 15 4.72 -8.94 8.77
CA SER A 15 3.43 -9.11 9.45
C SER A 15 3.29 -8.07 10.54
N PHE A 16 2.07 -7.86 11.00
CA PHE A 16 1.87 -6.97 12.15
C PHE A 16 2.46 -7.55 13.44
N ASP A 17 2.63 -8.87 13.55
CA ASP A 17 3.19 -9.55 14.72
C ASP A 17 4.71 -9.35 14.83
N THR A 18 5.37 -9.16 13.69
CA THR A 18 6.82 -8.89 13.58
C THR A 18 7.16 -7.40 13.58
N PHE A 19 6.17 -6.51 13.69
CA PHE A 19 6.37 -5.06 13.71
C PHE A 19 6.54 -4.52 15.14
N VAL A 20 7.62 -3.78 15.38
CA VAL A 20 7.87 -3.12 16.68
C VAL A 20 7.14 -1.77 16.72
N VAL A 21 6.04 -1.70 17.48
CA VAL A 21 5.13 -0.54 17.51
C VAL A 21 5.81 0.75 18.00
N GLY A 22 6.61 0.68 19.07
CA GLY A 22 7.24 1.86 19.67
C GLY A 22 6.24 2.97 20.00
N GLY A 23 6.56 4.21 19.62
CA GLY A 23 5.67 5.37 19.78
C GLY A 23 4.57 5.51 18.73
N ASN A 24 4.45 4.58 17.77
CA ASN A 24 3.58 4.68 16.60
C ASN A 24 2.24 3.96 16.77
N ALA A 25 1.80 3.69 17.99
CA ALA A 25 0.60 2.88 18.27
C ALA A 25 -0.64 3.33 17.49
N ALA A 26 -0.93 4.63 17.45
CA ALA A 26 -2.08 5.15 16.72
C ALA A 26 -2.01 4.88 15.20
N ALA A 27 -0.82 5.05 14.60
CA ALA A 27 -0.63 4.78 13.17
C ALA A 27 -0.76 3.28 12.87
N VAL A 28 -0.17 2.42 13.71
CA VAL A 28 -0.26 0.95 13.55
C VAL A 28 -1.69 0.47 13.68
N GLU A 29 -2.43 0.93 14.70
CA GLU A 29 -3.83 0.55 14.91
C GLU A 29 -4.72 1.01 13.75
N HIS A 30 -4.50 2.21 13.22
CA HIS A 30 -5.27 2.68 12.06
C HIS A 30 -4.98 1.83 10.81
N VAL A 31 -3.72 1.47 10.57
CA VAL A 31 -3.38 0.57 9.46
C VAL A 31 -3.95 -0.84 9.66
N ARG A 32 -3.97 -1.36 10.89
CA ARG A 32 -4.67 -2.62 11.22
C ARG A 32 -6.16 -2.52 10.91
N HIS A 33 -6.82 -1.44 11.31
CA HIS A 33 -8.24 -1.22 11.01
C HIS A 33 -8.51 -1.27 9.50
N LEU A 34 -7.68 -0.62 8.68
CA LEU A 34 -7.79 -0.65 7.23
C LEU A 34 -7.53 -2.04 6.64
N ALA A 35 -6.59 -2.80 7.21
CA ALA A 35 -6.35 -4.19 6.81
C ALA A 35 -7.57 -5.11 7.07
N HIS A 36 -8.43 -4.78 8.04
CA HIS A 36 -9.60 -5.58 8.43
C HIS A 36 -10.94 -5.04 7.91
N GLY A 37 -10.95 -4.19 6.89
CA GLY A 37 -12.17 -3.75 6.21
C GLY A 37 -12.54 -2.29 6.42
N GLY A 38 -11.75 -1.54 7.19
CA GLY A 38 -11.85 -0.09 7.24
C GLY A 38 -11.66 0.52 5.84
N ALA A 39 -12.37 1.61 5.58
CA ALA A 39 -12.26 2.40 4.35
C ALA A 39 -11.79 3.81 4.70
N ASP A 40 -10.56 4.12 4.32
CA ASP A 40 -9.93 5.43 4.51
C ASP A 40 -8.68 5.52 3.63
N THR A 41 -8.13 6.73 3.52
CA THR A 41 -6.81 6.97 2.90
C THR A 41 -5.82 7.42 3.96
N VAL A 42 -4.67 6.76 4.02
CA VAL A 42 -3.60 7.05 4.98
C VAL A 42 -2.30 7.34 4.27
N TRP A 43 -1.63 8.39 4.72
CA TRP A 43 -0.27 8.72 4.31
C TRP A 43 0.70 8.51 5.47
N LEU A 44 1.66 7.61 5.28
CA LEU A 44 2.73 7.33 6.23
C LEU A 44 4.02 8.01 5.76
N TRP A 45 4.61 8.85 6.60
CA TRP A 45 5.95 9.39 6.37
C TRP A 45 6.89 8.99 7.49
N GLY A 46 8.19 9.10 7.23
CA GLY A 46 9.21 8.87 8.25
C GLY A 46 10.57 8.59 7.63
N ALA A 47 11.60 8.60 8.48
CA ALA A 47 12.97 8.30 8.07
C ALA A 47 13.09 6.94 7.37
N ALA A 48 14.17 6.76 6.60
CA ALA A 48 14.56 5.45 6.08
C ALA A 48 14.71 4.44 7.23
N GLY A 49 14.23 3.22 7.04
CA GLY A 49 14.26 2.19 8.08
C GLY A 49 13.19 2.31 9.18
N ALA A 50 12.29 3.30 9.11
CA ALA A 50 11.19 3.45 10.09
C ALA A 50 10.07 2.38 9.99
N GLY A 51 10.21 1.38 9.10
CA GLY A 51 9.26 0.28 8.97
C GLY A 51 8.01 0.57 8.12
N LYS A 52 7.99 1.65 7.32
CA LYS A 52 6.85 2.00 6.44
C LYS A 52 6.48 0.84 5.51
N SER A 53 7.42 0.35 4.70
CA SER A 53 7.22 -0.77 3.78
C SER A 53 6.74 -2.03 4.48
N HIS A 54 7.29 -2.33 5.66
CA HIS A 54 6.86 -3.45 6.50
C HIS A 54 5.38 -3.31 6.87
N LEU A 55 4.96 -2.12 7.31
CA LEU A 55 3.59 -1.88 7.73
C LEU A 55 2.60 -1.94 6.55
N LEU A 56 2.98 -1.43 5.36
CA LEU A 56 2.21 -1.56 4.13
C LEU A 56 2.04 -3.04 3.73
N GLN A 57 3.13 -3.80 3.71
CA GLN A 57 3.12 -5.22 3.36
C GLN A 57 2.32 -6.06 4.37
N ALA A 58 2.47 -5.76 5.67
CA ALA A 58 1.69 -6.40 6.73
C ALA A 58 0.18 -6.15 6.56
N ALA A 59 -0.22 -4.95 6.15
CA ALA A 59 -1.61 -4.63 5.89
C ALA A 59 -2.16 -5.40 4.67
N CYS A 60 -1.40 -5.48 3.58
CA CYS A 60 -1.77 -6.27 2.41
C CYS A 60 -1.91 -7.75 2.76
N ARG A 61 -0.97 -8.30 3.54
CA ARG A 61 -1.00 -9.67 4.02
C ARG A 61 -2.26 -9.97 4.83
N ALA A 62 -2.52 -9.18 5.87
CA ALA A 62 -3.68 -9.39 6.74
C ALA A 62 -5.00 -9.24 5.97
N ALA A 63 -5.09 -8.30 5.02
CA ALA A 63 -6.25 -8.16 4.16
C ALA A 63 -6.45 -9.40 3.25
N ALA A 64 -5.37 -9.92 2.66
CA ALA A 64 -5.41 -11.13 1.84
C ALA A 64 -5.80 -12.37 2.66
N GLU A 65 -5.26 -12.53 3.87
CA GLU A 65 -5.63 -13.60 4.82
C GLU A 65 -7.12 -13.53 5.21
N ALA A 66 -7.70 -12.32 5.25
CA ALA A 66 -9.13 -12.09 5.44
C ALA A 66 -9.97 -12.25 4.15
N GLY A 67 -9.39 -12.73 3.05
CA GLY A 67 -10.07 -12.97 1.78
C GLY A 67 -10.37 -11.72 0.95
N ARG A 68 -9.75 -10.58 1.28
CA ARG A 68 -9.91 -9.31 0.54
C ARG A 68 -8.83 -9.19 -0.53
N ARG A 69 -9.15 -8.51 -1.64
CA ARG A 69 -8.18 -8.20 -2.69
C ARG A 69 -7.27 -7.07 -2.23
N ALA A 70 -6.02 -7.39 -1.97
CA ALA A 70 -4.99 -6.43 -1.58
C ALA A 70 -3.83 -6.40 -2.58
N MET A 71 -3.29 -5.22 -2.86
CA MET A 71 -2.13 -5.05 -3.74
C MET A 71 -1.11 -4.10 -3.12
N TYR A 72 0.17 -4.46 -3.25
CA TYR A 72 1.32 -3.64 -2.85
C TYR A 72 2.10 -3.23 -4.10
N VAL A 73 2.36 -1.92 -4.25
CA VAL A 73 3.04 -1.34 -5.41
C VAL A 73 4.18 -0.44 -4.91
N PRO A 74 5.45 -0.88 -5.02
CA PRO A 74 6.58 0.00 -4.78
C PRO A 74 6.81 0.92 -5.98
N LEU A 75 7.08 2.20 -5.73
CA LEU A 75 7.42 3.17 -6.78
C LEU A 75 8.93 3.42 -6.87
N PRO A 76 9.48 3.67 -8.08
CA PRO A 76 8.78 3.62 -9.36
C PRO A 76 8.48 2.18 -9.81
N ALA A 77 7.29 1.97 -10.39
CA ALA A 77 6.96 0.73 -11.10
C ALA A 77 7.23 0.87 -12.60
N ALA A 78 6.82 -0.12 -13.41
CA ALA A 78 7.07 -0.13 -14.85
C ALA A 78 6.45 1.07 -15.60
N SER A 79 5.25 1.51 -15.20
CA SER A 79 4.59 2.69 -15.77
C SER A 79 3.47 3.23 -14.85
N PRO A 80 3.10 4.52 -14.95
CA PRO A 80 1.98 5.10 -14.18
C PRO A 80 0.64 4.42 -14.44
N ALA A 81 0.45 3.83 -15.62
CA ALA A 81 -0.79 3.16 -16.02
C ALA A 81 -1.15 1.98 -15.09
N ILE A 82 -0.16 1.40 -14.39
CA ILE A 82 -0.41 0.32 -13.43
C ILE A 82 -1.40 0.70 -12.34
N LEU A 83 -1.45 1.97 -11.93
CA LEU A 83 -2.35 2.43 -10.87
C LEU A 83 -3.82 2.47 -11.32
N ALA A 84 -4.07 2.66 -12.61
CA ALA A 84 -5.44 2.71 -13.15
C ALA A 84 -6.15 1.36 -12.99
N ASP A 85 -5.44 0.24 -13.20
CA ASP A 85 -6.01 -1.11 -13.07
C ASP A 85 -6.27 -1.51 -11.60
N LEU A 86 -5.85 -0.70 -10.64
CA LEU A 86 -5.91 -0.98 -9.20
C LEU A 86 -6.99 -0.15 -8.48
N GLU A 87 -7.84 0.56 -9.22
CA GLU A 87 -8.94 1.32 -8.65
C GLU A 87 -10.04 0.45 -8.05
N HIS A 88 -10.04 -0.86 -8.29
CA HIS A 88 -11.07 -1.79 -7.82
C HIS A 88 -10.62 -2.71 -6.68
N VAL A 89 -9.37 -2.67 -6.25
CA VAL A 89 -8.93 -3.53 -5.13
C VAL A 89 -9.45 -2.99 -3.80
N ASP A 90 -9.57 -3.88 -2.81
CA ASP A 90 -10.19 -3.54 -1.52
C ASP A 90 -9.19 -2.78 -0.62
N LEU A 91 -7.89 -3.09 -0.77
CA LEU A 91 -6.78 -2.38 -0.15
C LEU A 91 -5.62 -2.21 -1.14
N LEU A 92 -5.22 -0.97 -1.42
CA LEU A 92 -4.03 -0.66 -2.21
C LEU A 92 -2.99 0.01 -1.31
N ALA A 93 -1.78 -0.52 -1.32
CA ALA A 93 -0.63 0.06 -0.65
C ALA A 93 0.41 0.49 -1.68
N VAL A 94 0.71 1.79 -1.74
CA VAL A 94 1.72 2.37 -2.65
C VAL A 94 2.89 2.87 -1.82
N ASP A 95 4.06 2.29 -2.09
CA ASP A 95 5.29 2.61 -1.37
C ASP A 95 6.14 3.61 -2.14
N ASP A 96 7.07 4.25 -1.43
CA ASP A 96 8.10 5.12 -2.00
C ASP A 96 7.57 6.23 -2.93
N VAL A 97 6.43 6.84 -2.59
CA VAL A 97 5.77 7.87 -3.43
C VAL A 97 6.67 9.05 -3.76
N HIS A 98 7.56 9.42 -2.82
CA HIS A 98 8.58 10.45 -3.03
C HIS A 98 9.55 10.16 -4.20
N ALA A 99 9.73 8.90 -4.62
CA ALA A 99 10.64 8.53 -5.70
C ALA A 99 10.18 9.00 -7.09
N VAL A 100 8.89 9.36 -7.23
CA VAL A 100 8.29 9.83 -8.49
C VAL A 100 7.83 11.28 -8.43
N ALA A 101 8.19 12.01 -7.37
CA ALA A 101 7.88 13.43 -7.24
C ALA A 101 8.57 14.24 -8.36
N GLY A 102 7.83 15.13 -9.02
CA GLY A 102 8.28 15.89 -10.18
C GLY A 102 8.09 15.18 -11.52
N ASP A 103 7.66 13.92 -11.55
CA ASP A 103 7.22 13.25 -12.77
C ASP A 103 5.71 13.45 -12.95
N LEU A 104 5.34 14.27 -13.93
CA LEU A 104 3.94 14.63 -14.20
C LEU A 104 3.04 13.42 -14.45
N GLY A 105 3.54 12.37 -15.12
CA GLY A 105 2.75 11.18 -15.42
C GLY A 105 2.40 10.40 -14.14
N TRP A 106 3.36 10.29 -13.24
CA TRP A 106 3.14 9.68 -11.93
C TRP A 106 2.27 10.52 -11.01
N GLU A 107 2.49 11.84 -10.95
CA GLU A 107 1.68 12.76 -10.16
C GLU A 107 0.21 12.72 -10.60
N GLN A 108 -0.06 12.69 -11.90
CA GLN A 108 -1.41 12.54 -12.45
C GLN A 108 -2.03 11.18 -12.10
N ALA A 109 -1.30 10.08 -12.24
CA ALA A 109 -1.81 8.76 -11.89
C ALA A 109 -2.12 8.63 -10.38
N LEU A 110 -1.24 9.17 -9.52
CA LEU A 110 -1.45 9.24 -8.07
C LEU A 110 -2.67 10.09 -7.72
N PHE A 111 -2.86 11.23 -8.39
CA PHE A 111 -4.05 12.07 -8.21
C PHE A 111 -5.33 11.33 -8.59
N VAL A 112 -5.35 10.61 -9.72
CA VAL A 112 -6.51 9.83 -10.15
C VAL A 112 -6.84 8.73 -9.14
N ILE A 113 -5.85 7.95 -8.71
CA ILE A 113 -6.10 6.84 -7.77
C ILE A 113 -6.53 7.36 -6.40
N LEU A 114 -5.95 8.45 -5.90
CA LEU A 114 -6.38 9.12 -4.67
C LEU A 114 -7.87 9.48 -4.72
N ASN A 115 -8.31 10.16 -5.78
CA ASN A 115 -9.71 10.53 -5.93
C ASN A 115 -10.63 9.32 -6.06
N ALA A 116 -10.20 8.27 -6.76
CA ALA A 116 -10.97 7.04 -6.88
C ALA A 116 -11.25 6.38 -5.52
N TYR A 117 -10.25 6.37 -4.62
CA TYR A 117 -10.41 5.82 -3.26
C TYR A 117 -11.16 6.76 -2.31
N LEU A 118 -11.06 8.08 -2.48
CA LEU A 118 -11.88 9.03 -1.71
C LEU A 118 -13.37 8.96 -2.08
N GLY A 119 -13.68 8.61 -3.34
CA GLY A 119 -15.04 8.50 -3.86
C GLY A 119 -15.75 7.18 -3.57
N ARG A 120 -15.09 6.20 -2.93
CA ARG A 120 -15.63 4.85 -2.70
C ARG A 120 -15.25 4.29 -1.34
N SER A 121 -15.88 3.17 -0.98
CA SER A 121 -15.43 2.35 0.16
C SER A 121 -14.24 1.48 -0.25
N GLY A 122 -13.02 1.88 0.13
CA GLY A 122 -11.78 1.13 -0.06
C GLY A 122 -10.66 1.70 0.82
N ALA A 123 -9.57 0.95 0.99
CA ALA A 123 -8.41 1.40 1.77
C ALA A 123 -7.24 1.76 0.85
N LEU A 124 -6.71 2.98 1.00
CA LEU A 124 -5.50 3.42 0.30
C LEU A 124 -4.42 3.75 1.33
N LEU A 125 -3.28 3.06 1.25
CA LEU A 125 -2.10 3.31 2.07
C LEU A 125 -1.00 3.88 1.17
N LEU A 126 -0.41 5.00 1.55
CA LEU A 126 0.65 5.68 0.81
C LEU A 126 1.85 5.85 1.74
N ALA A 127 3.07 5.64 1.24
CA ALA A 127 4.28 5.84 2.02
C ALA A 127 5.30 6.74 1.32
N ALA A 128 5.96 7.59 2.10
CA ALA A 128 7.05 8.44 1.62
C ALA A 128 8.17 8.61 2.66
N ALA A 129 9.36 8.98 2.21
CA ALA A 129 10.40 9.48 3.11
C ALA A 129 9.96 10.81 3.74
N ALA A 130 10.51 11.11 4.92
CA ALA A 130 10.37 12.41 5.59
C ALA A 130 11.27 13.49 4.98
#